data_AF-A0A3C1DH56-F1
#
_entry.id   AF-A0A3C1DH56-F1
#
_cell.length_a   1.000
_cell.length_b   1.000
_cell.length_c   1.000
_cell.angle_alpha   90.00
_cell.angle_beta   90.00
_cell.angle_gamma   90.00
#
_symmetry.space_group_name_H-M   'P 1'
#
loop_
_entity.id
_entity.type
_entity.pdbx_description
1 polymer ?
#
loop_
_entity_poly.entity_id
_entity_poly.type
_entity_poly.pdbx_seq_one_letter_code
_entity_poly.pdbx_strand_id
1 'polypeptide(L)'
;MMNTEEPIGSFALVLHSHLPWLAHHGSWPVGEEWLYQSWSSSYLPVVEVLQRLAAQGRTNLVTMGVTPVLAAQLDDPYCLSQFETWMGFWAERANQLASHPVEAKRVVGQYEAGLARHRIAAFQSDWATGGSSVIRRLADSGVVELLSGPATHPFQPLLDDEIANFALAAGRADTALRTGAMPTGIWAPECGYRPGLEDIYAANGVSHFMVDGPTLLHVGRSTADAWTVGDTDVVAFGRDLDVTYRVWSPRKGYPGGTWYRDFHTFEYESGIRPSR
;
A
#
# COMPACT_ATOMS: atom_id res chain seq x y z
N MET A 1 2.87 -24.08 -23.61
CA MET A 1 4.07 -24.77 -23.10
C MET A 1 4.24 -24.31 -21.66
N MET A 2 3.95 -25.15 -20.67
CA MET A 2 4.26 -24.83 -19.27
C MET A 2 5.78 -24.77 -19.16
N ASN A 3 6.31 -23.69 -18.59
CA ASN A 3 7.73 -23.52 -18.37
C ASN A 3 8.13 -24.55 -17.29
N THR A 4 8.83 -25.61 -17.69
CA THR A 4 9.23 -26.76 -16.86
C THR A 4 10.60 -26.56 -16.20
N GLU A 5 10.97 -25.31 -15.88
CA GLU A 5 12.16 -25.09 -15.07
C GLU A 5 11.80 -25.24 -13.60
N GLU A 6 12.57 -26.07 -12.91
CA GLU A 6 12.44 -26.27 -11.46
C GLU A 6 12.68 -24.92 -10.77
N PRO A 7 11.76 -24.44 -9.91
CA PRO A 7 11.91 -23.14 -9.28
C PRO A 7 13.15 -23.11 -8.38
N ILE A 8 14.03 -22.13 -8.60
CA ILE A 8 15.28 -21.94 -7.83
C ILE A 8 14.97 -21.49 -6.38
N GLY A 9 13.76 -20.99 -6.13
CA GLY A 9 13.28 -20.56 -4.82
C GLY A 9 11.94 -19.84 -4.93
N SER A 10 11.48 -19.27 -3.81
CA SER A 10 10.27 -18.44 -3.74
C SER A 10 10.63 -17.00 -3.42
N PHE A 11 9.82 -16.06 -3.92
CA PHE A 11 9.92 -14.64 -3.60
C PHE A 11 8.52 -14.09 -3.34
N ALA A 12 8.34 -13.45 -2.19
CA ALA A 12 7.09 -12.78 -1.83
C ALA A 12 7.33 -11.26 -1.74
N LEU A 13 6.71 -10.51 -2.65
CA LEU A 13 6.63 -9.05 -2.53
C LEU A 13 5.40 -8.71 -1.68
N VAL A 14 5.62 -8.10 -0.51
CA VAL A 14 4.56 -7.65 0.38
C VAL A 14 4.44 -6.13 0.33
N LEU A 15 3.32 -5.62 -0.18
CA LEU A 15 3.02 -4.19 -0.25
C LEU A 15 2.07 -3.79 0.88
N HIS A 16 2.53 -2.95 1.81
CA HIS A 16 1.70 -2.45 2.91
C HIS A 16 1.19 -1.03 2.62
N SER A 17 -0.13 -0.87 2.59
CA SER A 17 -0.82 0.39 2.34
C SER A 17 -1.55 0.87 3.60
N HIS A 18 -1.07 1.98 4.15
CA HIS A 18 -1.63 2.59 5.34
C HIS A 18 -1.54 4.11 5.29
N LEU A 19 -2.60 4.76 5.75
CA LEU A 19 -2.64 6.13 6.23
C LEU A 19 -3.57 6.17 7.45
N PRO A 20 -3.32 7.03 8.45
CA PRO A 20 -4.26 7.23 9.54
C PRO A 20 -5.56 7.85 9.02
N TRP A 21 -6.55 8.06 9.89
CA TRP A 21 -7.75 8.80 9.51
C TRP A 21 -7.42 10.29 9.29
N LEU A 22 -7.51 10.75 8.04
CA LEU A 22 -7.13 12.10 7.61
C LEU A 22 -8.35 12.98 7.29
N ALA A 23 -9.46 12.38 6.88
CA ALA A 23 -10.67 13.12 6.48
C ALA A 23 -11.12 14.09 7.58
N HIS A 24 -11.34 15.35 7.21
CA HIS A 24 -11.71 16.45 8.10
C HIS A 24 -10.66 16.84 9.17
N HIS A 25 -9.41 16.36 9.06
CA HIS A 25 -8.34 16.65 10.03
C HIS A 25 -7.22 17.49 9.40
N GLY A 26 -7.61 18.52 8.66
CA GLY A 26 -6.72 19.39 7.90
C GLY A 26 -6.51 18.91 6.47
N SER A 27 -6.30 19.85 5.55
CA SER A 27 -6.11 19.52 4.13
C SER A 27 -4.66 19.67 3.69
N TRP A 28 -3.98 20.77 4.06
CA TRP A 28 -2.59 21.05 3.66
C TRP A 28 -1.84 21.81 4.78
N PRO A 29 -0.53 21.58 5.00
CA PRO A 29 0.39 20.67 4.27
C PRO A 29 0.36 19.22 4.77
N VAL A 30 -0.37 18.97 5.87
CA VAL A 30 -0.54 17.66 6.51
C VAL A 30 -2.04 17.41 6.66
N GLY A 31 -2.46 16.17 6.44
CA GLY A 31 -3.88 15.80 6.44
C GLY A 31 -4.26 15.15 5.12
N GLU A 32 -5.39 15.56 4.56
CA GLU A 32 -6.00 14.96 3.37
C GLU A 32 -5.08 14.94 2.13
N GLU A 33 -4.17 15.92 1.97
CA GLU A 33 -3.17 15.94 0.90
C GLU A 33 -2.36 14.64 0.84
N TRP A 34 -2.07 14.00 1.98
CA TRP A 34 -1.32 12.74 2.01
C TRP A 34 -2.12 11.60 1.36
N LEU A 35 -3.44 11.55 1.61
CA LEU A 35 -4.32 10.58 0.98
C LEU A 35 -4.34 10.79 -0.54
N TYR A 36 -4.50 12.03 -1.00
CA TYR A 36 -4.62 12.32 -2.43
C TYR A 36 -3.31 12.11 -3.20
N GLN A 37 -2.16 12.46 -2.60
CA GLN A 37 -0.86 12.18 -3.19
C GLN A 37 -0.59 10.67 -3.26
N SER A 38 -0.86 9.92 -2.19
CA SER A 38 -0.69 8.46 -2.20
C SER A 38 -1.65 7.78 -3.17
N TRP A 39 -2.91 8.23 -3.26
CA TRP A 39 -3.89 7.66 -4.18
C TRP A 39 -3.50 7.88 -5.64
N SER A 40 -3.16 9.12 -6.02
CA SER A 40 -2.79 9.48 -7.39
C SER A 40 -1.45 8.91 -7.84
N SER A 41 -0.46 8.88 -6.95
CA SER A 41 0.94 8.55 -7.30
C SER A 41 1.36 7.13 -6.94
N SER A 42 0.58 6.41 -6.12
CA SER A 42 0.87 5.04 -5.72
C SER A 42 -0.30 4.09 -6.00
N TYR A 43 -1.47 4.32 -5.41
CA TYR A 43 -2.56 3.33 -5.45
C TYR A 43 -3.10 3.12 -6.88
N LEU A 44 -3.46 4.20 -7.59
CA LEU A 44 -3.91 4.13 -8.98
C LEU A 44 -2.90 3.41 -9.89
N PRO A 45 -1.62 3.83 -9.98
CA PRO A 45 -0.66 3.16 -10.87
C PRO A 45 -0.36 1.70 -10.50
N VAL A 46 -0.26 1.38 -9.20
CA VAL A 46 0.00 -0.01 -8.78
C VAL A 46 -1.16 -0.91 -9.14
N VAL A 47 -2.39 -0.48 -8.85
CA VAL A 47 -3.59 -1.24 -9.21
C VAL A 47 -3.72 -1.40 -10.72
N GLU A 48 -3.45 -0.38 -11.52
CA GLU A 48 -3.48 -0.47 -12.98
C GLU A 48 -2.50 -1.54 -13.51
N VAL A 49 -1.30 -1.63 -12.93
CA VAL A 49 -0.33 -2.68 -13.26
C VAL A 49 -0.88 -4.07 -12.88
N LEU A 50 -1.45 -4.22 -11.69
CA LEU A 50 -1.98 -5.50 -11.22
C LEU A 50 -3.20 -5.94 -12.01
N GLN A 51 -4.13 -5.04 -12.33
CA GLN A 51 -5.28 -5.31 -13.19
C GLN A 51 -4.83 -5.77 -14.58
N ARG A 52 -3.83 -5.11 -15.18
CA ARG A 52 -3.27 -5.52 -16.47
C ARG A 52 -2.65 -6.91 -16.41
N LEU A 53 -1.92 -7.24 -15.34
CA LEU A 53 -1.31 -8.57 -15.17
C LEU A 53 -2.38 -9.64 -14.90
N ALA A 54 -3.40 -9.32 -14.12
CA ALA A 54 -4.57 -10.19 -13.90
C ALA A 54 -5.33 -10.47 -15.20
N ALA A 55 -5.55 -9.45 -16.04
CA ALA A 55 -6.18 -9.60 -17.35
C ALA A 55 -5.36 -10.48 -18.32
N GLN A 56 -4.05 -10.64 -18.06
CA GLN A 56 -3.19 -11.60 -18.76
C GLN A 56 -3.24 -13.01 -18.16
N GLY A 57 -4.10 -13.27 -17.17
CA GLY A 57 -4.24 -14.55 -16.47
C GLY A 57 -3.13 -14.83 -15.46
N ARG A 58 -2.36 -13.82 -15.03
CA ARG A 58 -1.31 -13.99 -14.02
C ARG A 58 -1.89 -13.97 -12.61
N THR A 59 -1.45 -14.89 -11.78
CA THR A 59 -1.87 -15.05 -10.38
C THR A 59 -0.65 -15.11 -9.46
N ASN A 60 -0.86 -14.99 -8.14
CA ASN A 60 0.14 -15.12 -7.08
C ASN A 60 1.36 -14.20 -7.29
N LEU A 61 1.12 -12.93 -7.63
CA LEU A 61 2.20 -12.00 -7.95
C LEU A 61 2.70 -11.21 -6.74
N VAL A 62 1.81 -10.87 -5.82
CA VAL A 62 2.09 -9.97 -4.71
C VAL A 62 1.12 -10.24 -3.57
N THR A 63 1.59 -10.06 -2.34
CA THR A 63 0.75 -9.96 -1.15
C THR A 63 0.53 -8.48 -0.85
N MET A 64 -0.70 -8.03 -0.64
CA MET A 64 -1.04 -6.62 -0.43
C MET A 64 -1.82 -6.44 0.86
N GLY A 65 -1.29 -5.67 1.81
CA GLY A 65 -2.03 -5.22 2.98
C GLY A 65 -2.69 -3.88 2.73
N VAL A 66 -3.99 -3.79 3.00
CA VAL A 66 -4.73 -2.52 3.03
C VAL A 66 -5.34 -2.39 4.42
N THR A 67 -4.89 -1.39 5.18
CA THR A 67 -5.43 -1.20 6.55
C THR A 67 -6.92 -0.84 6.51
N PRO A 68 -7.74 -1.32 7.46
CA PRO A 68 -9.18 -1.04 7.48
C PRO A 68 -9.49 0.46 7.51
N VAL A 69 -8.74 1.24 8.31
CA VAL A 69 -8.85 2.71 8.35
C VAL A 69 -8.55 3.39 7.00
N LEU A 70 -7.65 2.83 6.19
CA LEU A 70 -7.40 3.33 4.84
C LEU A 70 -8.56 2.94 3.91
N ALA A 71 -8.98 1.67 3.92
CA ALA A 71 -10.10 1.20 3.09
C ALA A 71 -11.39 2.01 3.36
N ALA A 72 -11.67 2.34 4.62
CA ALA A 72 -12.77 3.20 5.00
C ALA A 72 -12.71 4.59 4.36
N GLN A 73 -11.52 5.20 4.27
CA GLN A 73 -11.34 6.50 3.60
C GLN A 73 -11.43 6.39 2.07
N LEU A 74 -11.01 5.27 1.49
CA LEU A 74 -11.10 5.04 0.04
C LEU A 74 -12.53 4.79 -0.45
N ASP A 75 -13.46 4.47 0.46
CA ASP A 75 -14.89 4.31 0.19
C ASP A 75 -15.73 5.51 0.66
N ASP A 76 -15.14 6.46 1.38
CA ASP A 76 -15.87 7.57 1.97
C ASP A 76 -16.32 8.58 0.88
N PRO A 77 -17.62 8.92 0.79
CA PRO A 77 -18.12 9.84 -0.24
C PRO A 77 -17.48 11.23 -0.22
N TYR A 78 -17.12 11.73 0.96
CA TYR A 78 -16.41 12.99 1.07
C TYR A 78 -14.99 12.87 0.50
N CYS A 79 -14.23 11.84 0.91
CA CYS A 79 -12.90 11.58 0.36
C CYS A 79 -12.90 11.41 -1.17
N LEU A 80 -13.88 10.70 -1.73
CA LEU A 80 -14.04 10.52 -3.17
C LEU A 80 -14.24 11.86 -3.89
N SER A 81 -15.16 12.69 -3.39
CA SER A 81 -15.45 14.02 -3.96
C SER A 81 -14.26 14.97 -3.85
N GLN A 82 -13.55 14.94 -2.71
CA GLN A 82 -12.39 15.77 -2.49
C GLN A 82 -11.19 15.32 -3.33
N PHE A 83 -11.01 14.01 -3.54
CA PHE A 83 -9.95 13.50 -4.43
C PHE A 83 -10.20 13.90 -5.89
N GLU A 84 -11.44 13.84 -6.36
CA GLU A 84 -11.81 14.34 -7.69
C GLU A 84 -11.48 15.84 -7.84
N THR A 85 -11.87 16.64 -6.84
CA THR A 85 -11.57 18.08 -6.80
C THR A 85 -10.06 18.33 -6.80
N TRP A 86 -9.30 17.59 -5.99
CA TRP A 86 -7.85 17.69 -5.90
C TRP A 86 -7.17 17.38 -7.24
N MET A 87 -7.60 16.32 -7.93
CA MET A 87 -7.08 15.98 -9.27
C MET A 87 -7.41 17.05 -10.31
N GLY A 88 -8.59 17.68 -10.22
CA GLY A 88 -8.94 18.84 -11.04
C GLY A 88 -7.96 20.00 -10.86
N PHE A 89 -7.63 20.34 -9.61
CA PHE A 89 -6.61 21.37 -9.32
C PHE A 89 -5.20 20.97 -9.77
N TRP A 90 -4.83 19.68 -9.69
CA TRP A 90 -3.57 19.21 -10.26
C TRP A 90 -3.54 19.36 -11.78
N ALA A 91 -4.59 18.95 -12.48
CA ALA A 91 -4.70 19.10 -13.93
C ALA A 91 -4.58 20.56 -14.37
N GLU A 92 -5.23 21.48 -13.66
CA GLU A 92 -5.17 22.92 -13.98
C GLU A 92 -3.76 23.49 -13.80
N ARG A 93 -3.13 23.23 -12.64
CA ARG A 93 -1.74 23.65 -12.38
C ARG A 93 -0.77 23.08 -13.41
N ALA A 94 -0.99 21.84 -13.84
CA ALA A 94 -0.17 21.20 -14.87
C ALA A 94 -0.38 21.83 -16.25
N ASN A 95 -1.60 22.16 -16.65
CA ASN A 95 -1.90 22.85 -17.90
C ASN A 95 -1.32 24.27 -17.94
N GLN A 96 -1.37 24.99 -16.81
CA GLN A 96 -0.73 26.30 -16.69
C GLN A 96 0.79 26.17 -16.90
N LEU A 97 1.43 25.20 -16.22
CA LEU A 97 2.86 24.93 -16.39
C LEU A 97 3.20 24.46 -17.83
N ALA A 98 2.28 23.74 -18.49
CA ALA A 98 2.42 23.26 -19.88
C ALA A 98 2.43 24.37 -20.93
N SER A 99 2.15 25.62 -20.54
CA SER A 99 2.22 26.82 -21.38
C SER A 99 3.34 27.78 -20.95
N HIS A 100 4.19 27.37 -20.00
CA HIS A 100 5.23 28.23 -19.44
C HIS A 100 6.28 28.63 -20.51
N PRO A 101 6.80 29.88 -20.50
CA PRO A 101 7.77 30.35 -21.49
C PRO A 101 9.09 29.55 -21.46
N VAL A 102 9.58 29.21 -20.27
CA VAL A 102 10.75 28.34 -20.07
C VAL A 102 10.43 26.90 -20.51
N GLU A 103 11.19 26.39 -21.48
CA GLU A 103 10.98 25.07 -22.10
C GLU A 103 11.01 23.91 -21.12
N ALA A 104 11.98 23.88 -20.21
CA ALA A 104 12.10 22.80 -19.23
C ALA A 104 10.84 22.66 -18.36
N LYS A 105 10.29 23.80 -17.88
CA LYS A 105 9.01 23.84 -17.15
C LYS A 105 7.85 23.39 -18.02
N ARG A 106 7.80 23.87 -19.28
CA ARG A 106 6.77 23.52 -20.26
C ARG A 106 6.68 22.01 -20.49
N VAL A 107 7.80 21.34 -20.70
CA VAL A 107 7.88 19.88 -20.92
C VAL A 107 7.35 19.11 -19.69
N VAL A 108 7.74 19.53 -18.49
CA VAL A 108 7.23 18.94 -17.24
C VAL A 108 5.71 19.14 -17.14
N GLY A 109 5.21 20.35 -17.38
CA GLY A 109 3.78 20.64 -17.34
C GLY A 109 2.98 19.79 -18.33
N GLN A 110 3.49 19.60 -19.56
CA GLN A 110 2.85 18.74 -20.56
C GLN A 110 2.78 17.28 -20.12
N TYR A 111 3.85 16.76 -19.52
CA TYR A 111 3.89 15.41 -18.96
C TYR A 111 2.89 15.25 -17.81
N GLU A 112 2.92 16.16 -16.83
CA GLU A 112 2.03 16.15 -15.67
C GLU A 112 0.56 16.31 -16.07
N ALA A 113 0.26 17.13 -17.08
CA ALA A 113 -1.10 17.29 -17.59
C ALA A 113 -1.60 16.00 -18.25
N GLY A 114 -0.74 15.29 -18.99
CA GLY A 114 -1.03 13.97 -19.52
C GLY A 114 -1.28 12.95 -18.42
N LEU A 115 -0.42 12.94 -17.38
CA LEU A 115 -0.55 12.06 -16.24
C LEU A 115 -1.83 12.32 -15.44
N ALA A 116 -2.15 13.59 -15.17
CA ALA A 116 -3.38 13.98 -14.47
C ALA A 116 -4.63 13.52 -15.23
N ARG A 117 -4.69 13.74 -16.56
CA ARG A 117 -5.81 13.23 -17.39
C ARG A 117 -5.95 11.72 -17.31
N HIS A 118 -4.84 10.99 -17.36
CA HIS A 118 -4.84 9.53 -17.24
C HIS A 118 -5.35 9.06 -15.87
N ARG A 119 -4.90 9.72 -14.78
CA ARG A 119 -5.34 9.39 -13.41
C ARG A 119 -6.81 9.73 -13.16
N ILE A 120 -7.29 10.85 -13.68
CA ILE A 120 -8.71 11.21 -13.63
C ILE A 120 -9.56 10.15 -14.34
N ALA A 121 -9.16 9.73 -15.55
CA ALA A 121 -9.88 8.70 -16.29
C ALA A 121 -9.90 7.36 -15.52
N ALA A 122 -8.77 6.93 -14.97
CA ALA A 122 -8.68 5.71 -14.16
C ALA A 122 -9.53 5.77 -12.88
N PHE A 123 -9.59 6.93 -12.23
CA PHE A 123 -10.45 7.12 -11.07
C PHE A 123 -11.94 7.02 -11.45
N GLN A 124 -12.35 7.73 -12.50
CA GLN A 124 -13.73 7.75 -12.97
C GLN A 124 -14.21 6.37 -13.46
N SER A 125 -13.33 5.56 -14.07
CA SER A 125 -13.68 4.23 -14.56
C SER A 125 -13.89 3.21 -13.45
N ASP A 126 -13.01 3.22 -12.43
CA ASP A 126 -12.89 2.08 -11.52
C ASP A 126 -13.11 2.40 -10.05
N TRP A 127 -12.87 3.65 -9.63
CA TRP A 127 -12.75 4.02 -8.22
C TRP A 127 -13.83 4.98 -7.72
N ALA A 128 -14.58 5.63 -8.62
CA ALA A 128 -15.57 6.65 -8.26
C ALA A 128 -16.69 6.14 -7.33
N THR A 129 -16.88 4.82 -7.22
CA THR A 129 -17.84 4.17 -6.32
C THR A 129 -17.22 3.57 -5.06
N GLY A 130 -15.91 3.79 -4.84
CA GLY A 130 -15.17 3.29 -3.69
C GLY A 130 -14.06 2.29 -4.06
N GLY A 131 -12.95 2.36 -3.33
CA GLY A 131 -11.76 1.53 -3.54
C GLY A 131 -11.95 0.06 -3.19
N SER A 132 -12.89 -0.29 -2.32
CA SER A 132 -13.10 -1.69 -1.90
C SER A 132 -13.53 -2.59 -3.05
N SER A 133 -14.34 -2.08 -3.98
CA SER A 133 -14.71 -2.84 -5.17
C SER A 133 -13.50 -3.17 -6.04
N VAL A 134 -12.52 -2.28 -6.10
CA VAL A 134 -11.29 -2.42 -6.89
C VAL A 134 -10.36 -3.44 -6.22
N ILE A 135 -10.17 -3.31 -4.91
CA ILE A 135 -9.36 -4.24 -4.11
C ILE A 135 -9.93 -5.65 -4.18
N ARG A 136 -11.26 -5.78 -4.06
CA ARG A 136 -11.95 -7.06 -4.22
C ARG A 136 -11.67 -7.68 -5.59
N ARG A 137 -11.77 -6.92 -6.69
CA ARG A 137 -11.50 -7.45 -8.04
C ARG A 137 -10.07 -8.00 -8.17
N LEU A 138 -9.08 -7.38 -7.53
CA LEU A 138 -7.70 -7.89 -7.50
C LEU A 138 -7.55 -9.17 -6.68
N ALA A 139 -8.21 -9.25 -5.52
CA ALA A 139 -8.20 -10.45 -4.68
C ALA A 139 -8.92 -11.62 -5.38
N ASP A 140 -10.11 -11.38 -5.92
CA ASP A 140 -10.94 -12.37 -6.62
C ASP A 140 -10.24 -12.90 -7.90
N SER A 141 -9.38 -12.10 -8.54
CA SER A 141 -8.59 -12.56 -9.69
C SER A 141 -7.40 -13.43 -9.30
N GLY A 142 -7.07 -13.54 -8.01
CA GLY A 142 -5.90 -14.24 -7.49
C GLY A 142 -4.57 -13.58 -7.87
N VAL A 143 -4.55 -12.34 -8.38
CA VAL A 143 -3.29 -11.63 -8.66
C VAL A 143 -2.62 -11.16 -7.37
N VAL A 144 -3.45 -10.87 -6.37
CA VAL A 144 -3.06 -10.44 -5.04
C VAL A 144 -3.59 -11.41 -4.00
N GLU A 145 -2.73 -11.79 -3.06
CA GLU A 145 -3.18 -12.19 -1.74
C GLU A 145 -3.44 -10.93 -0.91
N LEU A 146 -4.68 -10.72 -0.48
CA LEU A 146 -5.02 -9.59 0.38
C LEU A 146 -4.68 -9.92 1.83
N LEU A 147 -4.07 -8.98 2.54
CA LEU A 147 -3.92 -9.01 3.99
C LEU A 147 -4.85 -8.00 4.64
N SER A 148 -5.40 -8.41 5.79
CA SER A 148 -6.15 -7.53 6.69
C SER A 148 -5.24 -6.97 7.78
N GLY A 149 -5.83 -6.43 8.84
CA GLY A 149 -5.10 -6.01 10.04
C GLY A 149 -6.06 -5.41 11.06
N PRO A 150 -5.53 -4.87 12.17
CA PRO A 150 -6.35 -4.20 13.17
C PRO A 150 -6.97 -2.90 12.64
N ALA A 151 -8.12 -2.51 13.20
CA ALA A 151 -8.99 -1.46 12.68
C ALA A 151 -8.27 -0.15 12.32
N THR A 152 -7.41 0.36 13.21
CA THR A 152 -6.76 1.66 13.08
C THR A 152 -5.23 1.58 13.11
N HIS A 153 -4.67 0.40 12.82
CA HIS A 153 -3.22 0.17 12.83
C HIS A 153 -2.51 0.56 14.16
N PRO A 154 -3.06 0.24 15.35
CA PRO A 154 -2.38 0.54 16.61
C PRO A 154 -1.18 -0.40 16.80
N PHE A 155 -0.13 0.08 17.48
CA PHE A 155 1.04 -0.74 17.79
C PHE A 155 0.69 -1.77 18.88
N GLN A 156 0.21 -2.95 18.45
CA GLN A 156 -0.35 -4.00 19.31
C GLN A 156 0.55 -4.48 20.46
N PRO A 157 1.89 -4.53 20.34
CA PRO A 157 2.74 -4.98 21.45
C PRO A 157 2.60 -4.15 22.74
N LEU A 158 2.16 -2.90 22.64
CA LEU A 158 1.96 -2.02 23.80
C LEU A 158 0.51 -1.99 24.31
N LEU A 159 -0.38 -2.78 23.72
CA LEU A 159 -1.78 -2.85 24.13
C LEU A 159 -2.01 -4.04 25.05
N ASP A 160 -2.96 -3.88 25.96
CA ASP A 160 -3.57 -5.00 26.68
C ASP A 160 -4.22 -5.98 25.70
N ASP A 161 -4.21 -7.27 26.03
CA ASP A 161 -4.68 -8.35 25.14
C ASP A 161 -6.14 -8.13 24.69
N GLU A 162 -7.01 -7.65 25.58
CA GLU A 162 -8.41 -7.37 25.25
C GLU A 162 -8.55 -6.29 24.17
N ILE A 163 -7.74 -5.23 24.27
CA ILE A 163 -7.74 -4.12 23.30
C ILE A 163 -7.12 -4.57 21.98
N ALA A 164 -6.00 -5.31 22.04
CA ALA A 164 -5.35 -5.86 20.85
C ALA A 164 -6.28 -6.80 20.08
N ASN A 165 -7.01 -7.67 20.81
CA ASN A 165 -8.01 -8.57 20.24
C ASN A 165 -9.19 -7.81 19.64
N PHE A 166 -9.76 -6.84 20.37
CA PHE A 166 -10.87 -6.03 19.85
C PHE A 166 -10.48 -5.30 18.56
N ALA A 167 -9.32 -4.63 18.55
CA ALA A 167 -8.84 -3.90 17.38
C ALA A 167 -8.64 -4.84 16.18
N LEU A 168 -8.08 -6.04 16.40
CA LEU A 168 -7.90 -7.05 15.36
C LEU A 168 -9.25 -7.55 14.81
N ALA A 169 -10.14 -8.01 15.68
CA ALA A 169 -11.44 -8.54 15.30
C ALA A 169 -12.26 -7.52 14.51
N ALA A 170 -12.32 -6.27 15.00
CA ALA A 170 -13.03 -5.18 14.32
C ALA A 170 -12.46 -4.89 12.93
N GLY A 171 -11.13 -4.80 12.81
CA GLY A 171 -10.47 -4.53 11.54
C GLY A 171 -10.66 -5.64 10.50
N ARG A 172 -10.61 -6.90 10.93
CA ARG A 172 -10.86 -8.04 10.05
C ARG A 172 -12.32 -8.09 9.61
N ALA A 173 -13.27 -7.87 10.52
CA ALA A 173 -14.68 -7.81 10.19
C ALA A 173 -14.98 -6.70 9.15
N ASP A 174 -14.42 -5.50 9.33
CA ASP A 174 -14.54 -4.41 8.35
C ASP A 174 -13.94 -4.79 6.98
N THR A 175 -12.75 -5.39 6.97
CA THR A 175 -12.13 -5.87 5.73
C THR A 175 -13.03 -6.84 4.99
N ALA A 176 -13.57 -7.86 5.69
CA ALA A 176 -14.42 -8.87 5.08
C ALA A 176 -15.76 -8.31 4.58
N LEU A 177 -16.33 -7.32 5.28
CA LEU A 177 -17.53 -6.62 4.82
C LEU A 177 -17.28 -5.90 3.48
N ARG A 178 -16.12 -5.25 3.35
CA ARG A 178 -15.73 -4.47 2.17
C ARG A 178 -15.36 -5.33 0.98
N THR A 179 -14.61 -6.41 1.21
CA THR A 179 -14.03 -7.23 0.15
C THR A 179 -14.81 -8.50 -0.13
N GLY A 180 -15.76 -8.87 0.74
CA GLY A 180 -16.60 -10.06 0.58
C GLY A 180 -15.94 -11.37 1.00
N ALA A 181 -14.69 -11.35 1.47
CA ALA A 181 -13.99 -12.51 1.98
C ALA A 181 -13.10 -12.10 3.16
N MET A 182 -12.93 -12.98 4.15
CA MET A 182 -12.02 -12.75 5.26
C MET A 182 -10.60 -13.15 4.86
N PRO A 183 -9.64 -12.21 4.80
CA PRO A 183 -8.23 -12.57 4.65
C PRO A 183 -7.76 -13.45 5.81
N THR A 184 -6.95 -14.44 5.51
CA THR A 184 -6.32 -15.31 6.52
C THR A 184 -5.02 -14.70 7.04
N GLY A 185 -4.31 -13.91 6.24
CA GLY A 185 -3.12 -13.16 6.66
C GLY A 185 -3.43 -11.77 7.21
N ILE A 186 -2.51 -11.25 8.01
CA ILE A 186 -2.52 -9.86 8.48
C ILE A 186 -1.17 -9.17 8.24
N TRP A 187 -1.21 -7.87 8.00
CA TRP A 187 -0.08 -7.01 8.32
C TRP A 187 -0.16 -6.60 9.80
N ALA A 188 0.73 -7.15 10.63
CA ALA A 188 0.88 -6.71 12.01
C ALA A 188 1.45 -5.28 12.03
N PRO A 189 0.81 -4.30 12.71
CA PRO A 189 1.26 -2.91 12.68
C PRO A 189 2.73 -2.75 13.04
N GLU A 190 3.48 -2.07 12.16
CA GLU A 190 4.93 -1.86 12.23
C GLU A 190 5.76 -3.15 12.31
N CYS A 191 5.23 -4.28 11.85
CA CYS A 191 5.80 -5.62 12.10
C CYS A 191 6.07 -5.87 13.59
N GLY A 192 5.32 -5.17 14.46
CA GLY A 192 5.45 -5.21 15.90
C GLY A 192 4.92 -6.52 16.45
N TYR A 193 5.73 -7.18 17.27
CA TYR A 193 5.39 -8.45 17.88
C TYR A 193 5.89 -8.51 19.33
N ARG A 194 5.07 -9.12 20.19
CA ARG A 194 5.49 -9.65 21.49
C ARG A 194 4.94 -11.07 21.63
N PRO A 195 5.61 -11.95 22.39
CA PRO A 195 5.03 -13.25 22.78
C PRO A 195 3.63 -13.11 23.38
N GLY A 196 2.76 -14.05 23.07
CA GLY A 196 1.34 -14.07 23.39
C GLY A 196 0.42 -13.44 22.34
N LEU A 197 0.93 -12.62 21.41
CA LEU A 197 0.08 -12.07 20.32
C LEU A 197 -0.33 -13.15 19.32
N GLU A 198 0.49 -14.18 19.14
CA GLU A 198 0.21 -15.36 18.32
C GLU A 198 -1.07 -16.08 18.77
N ASP A 199 -1.37 -16.11 20.07
CA ASP A 199 -2.60 -16.72 20.59
C ASP A 199 -3.83 -15.89 20.17
N ILE A 200 -3.73 -14.56 20.25
CA ILE A 200 -4.78 -13.64 19.78
C ILE A 200 -4.97 -13.80 18.26
N TYR A 201 -3.88 -13.90 17.52
CA TYR A 201 -3.91 -14.12 16.07
C TYR A 201 -4.58 -15.44 15.73
N ALA A 202 -4.18 -16.55 16.37
CA ALA A 202 -4.76 -17.87 16.19
C ALA A 202 -6.25 -17.90 16.54
N ALA A 203 -6.64 -17.31 17.68
CA ALA A 203 -8.04 -17.24 18.13
C ALA A 203 -8.93 -16.46 17.15
N ASN A 204 -8.37 -15.50 16.42
CA ASN A 204 -9.09 -14.80 15.35
C ASN A 204 -9.07 -15.56 14.02
N GLY A 205 -8.28 -16.63 13.86
CA GLY A 205 -8.12 -17.35 12.59
C GLY A 205 -7.16 -16.64 11.63
N VAL A 206 -6.13 -15.99 12.17
CA VAL A 206 -5.00 -15.51 11.38
C VAL A 206 -4.05 -16.68 11.12
N SER A 207 -3.63 -16.87 9.88
CA SER A 207 -2.69 -17.94 9.52
C SER A 207 -1.24 -17.44 9.45
N HIS A 208 -1.02 -16.20 9.02
CA HIS A 208 0.33 -15.67 8.88
C HIS A 208 0.42 -14.15 9.00
N PHE A 209 1.63 -13.68 9.32
CA PHE A 209 1.98 -12.27 9.44
C PHE A 209 3.49 -12.04 9.19
N MET A 210 3.90 -10.78 9.18
CA MET A 210 5.28 -10.37 8.96
C MET A 210 5.90 -9.82 10.25
N VAL A 211 7.17 -10.15 10.46
CA VAL A 211 8.05 -9.58 11.48
C VAL A 211 9.28 -8.95 10.83
N ASP A 212 9.95 -8.06 11.54
CA ASP A 212 11.24 -7.55 11.05
C ASP A 212 12.31 -8.65 11.04
N GLY A 213 13.25 -8.57 10.10
CA GLY A 213 14.37 -9.52 9.96
C GLY A 213 15.18 -9.69 11.26
N PRO A 214 15.57 -8.61 11.95
CA PRO A 214 16.26 -8.71 13.24
C PRO A 214 15.49 -9.48 14.31
N THR A 215 14.15 -9.48 14.28
CA THR A 215 13.32 -10.25 15.22
C THR A 215 13.58 -11.75 15.09
N LEU A 216 13.62 -12.28 13.86
CA LEU A 216 13.94 -13.69 13.61
C LEU A 216 15.42 -13.99 13.84
N LEU A 217 16.32 -13.13 13.35
CA LEU A 217 17.75 -13.33 13.49
C LEU A 217 18.19 -13.36 14.95
N HIS A 218 17.56 -12.54 15.81
CA HIS A 218 17.84 -12.51 17.25
C HIS A 218 17.60 -13.86 17.94
N VAL A 219 16.64 -14.64 17.46
CA VAL A 219 16.33 -15.99 17.97
C VAL A 219 16.97 -17.11 17.12
N GLY A 220 17.95 -16.78 16.30
CA GLY A 220 18.70 -17.74 15.47
C GLY A 220 17.88 -18.34 14.32
N ARG A 221 16.85 -17.63 13.84
CA ARG A 221 16.00 -18.06 12.72
C ARG A 221 16.32 -17.30 11.44
N SER A 222 16.21 -18.00 10.32
CA SER A 222 16.43 -17.47 8.96
C SER A 222 15.27 -16.57 8.53
N THR A 223 15.56 -15.50 7.78
CA THR A 223 14.54 -14.67 7.12
C THR A 223 14.07 -15.23 5.78
N ALA A 224 14.74 -16.26 5.26
CA ALA A 224 14.36 -16.92 4.01
C ALA A 224 13.29 -17.99 4.19
N ASP A 225 13.02 -18.37 5.45
CA ASP A 225 12.07 -19.43 5.81
C ASP A 225 10.86 -18.88 6.56
N ALA A 226 9.83 -19.70 6.63
CA ALA A 226 8.62 -19.47 7.41
C ALA A 226 8.71 -20.19 8.76
N TRP A 227 8.27 -19.54 9.84
CA TRP A 227 8.37 -20.11 11.19
C TRP A 227 7.04 -20.06 11.91
N THR A 228 6.61 -21.19 12.48
CA THR A 228 5.50 -21.18 13.45
C THR A 228 5.93 -20.43 14.72
N VAL A 229 4.97 -19.80 15.39
CA VAL A 229 5.23 -18.92 16.54
C VAL A 229 4.51 -19.43 17.78
N GLY A 230 5.22 -19.48 18.90
CA GLY A 230 4.72 -20.01 20.16
C GLY A 230 4.33 -21.48 20.01
N ASP A 231 3.20 -21.85 20.61
CA ASP A 231 2.57 -23.17 20.49
C ASP A 231 1.41 -23.19 19.47
N THR A 232 1.38 -22.20 18.56
CA THR A 232 0.30 -22.02 17.57
C THR A 232 0.73 -22.46 16.17
N ASP A 233 -0.26 -22.62 15.27
CA ASP A 233 -0.02 -22.83 13.83
C ASP A 233 0.19 -21.51 13.05
N VAL A 234 0.25 -20.36 13.74
CA VAL A 234 0.45 -19.05 13.09
C VAL A 234 1.89 -18.94 12.60
N VAL A 235 2.05 -18.55 11.35
CA VAL A 235 3.35 -18.45 10.67
C VAL A 235 3.84 -17.00 10.61
N ALA A 236 5.08 -16.77 11.04
CA ALA A 236 5.78 -15.51 10.85
C ALA A 236 6.77 -15.60 9.68
N PHE A 237 6.76 -14.57 8.85
CA PHE A 237 7.75 -14.32 7.80
C PHE A 237 8.65 -13.14 8.18
N GLY A 238 9.95 -13.31 8.05
CA GLY A 238 10.92 -12.24 8.31
C GLY A 238 11.15 -11.38 7.09
N ARG A 239 11.28 -10.06 7.29
CA ARG A 239 11.76 -9.17 6.24
C ARG A 239 13.19 -9.55 5.79
N ASP A 240 13.36 -9.79 4.50
CA ASP A 240 14.68 -9.98 3.88
C ASP A 240 15.44 -8.64 3.86
N LEU A 241 16.55 -8.57 4.59
CA LEU A 241 17.34 -7.35 4.73
C LEU A 241 18.14 -7.03 3.45
N ASP A 242 18.66 -8.03 2.76
CA ASP A 242 19.49 -7.83 1.57
C ASP A 242 18.69 -7.23 0.42
N VAL A 243 17.48 -7.74 0.18
CA VAL A 243 16.54 -7.19 -0.79
C VAL A 243 16.07 -5.81 -0.34
N THR A 244 15.73 -5.65 0.94
CA THR A 244 15.29 -4.36 1.49
C THR A 244 16.34 -3.27 1.26
N TYR A 245 17.63 -3.54 1.52
CA TYR A 245 18.70 -2.55 1.34
C TYR A 245 18.90 -2.12 -0.12
N ARG A 246 18.56 -2.95 -1.10
CA ARG A 246 18.62 -2.56 -2.52
C ARG A 246 17.60 -1.47 -2.87
N VAL A 247 16.50 -1.38 -2.13
CA VAL A 247 15.44 -0.39 -2.36
C VAL A 247 15.52 0.76 -1.36
N TRP A 248 15.63 0.45 -0.07
CA TRP A 248 15.51 1.41 1.03
C TRP A 248 16.83 2.03 1.50
N SER A 249 17.98 1.63 0.95
CA SER A 249 19.24 2.28 1.32
C SER A 249 19.24 3.75 0.89
N PRO A 250 19.44 4.71 1.81
CA PRO A 250 19.45 6.13 1.47
C PRO A 250 20.67 6.55 0.63
N ARG A 251 21.67 5.67 0.49
CA ARG A 251 22.91 5.94 -0.26
C ARG A 251 23.03 5.13 -1.54
N LYS A 252 22.52 3.89 -1.56
CA LYS A 252 22.73 2.94 -2.66
C LYS A 252 21.43 2.36 -3.21
N GLY A 253 20.29 2.75 -2.66
CA GLY A 253 19.00 2.24 -3.08
C GLY A 253 18.62 2.78 -4.46
N TYR A 254 17.86 1.99 -5.23
CA TYR A 254 17.37 2.42 -6.55
C TYR A 254 16.74 3.83 -6.53
N PRO A 255 15.89 4.22 -5.56
CA PRO A 255 15.23 5.52 -5.55
C PRO A 255 16.18 6.74 -5.54
N GLY A 256 17.44 6.57 -5.13
CA GLY A 256 18.46 7.62 -5.17
C GLY A 256 19.16 7.80 -6.53
N GLY A 257 18.74 7.06 -7.56
CA GLY A 257 19.31 7.18 -8.90
C GLY A 257 19.07 8.54 -9.55
N THR A 258 20.08 9.07 -10.26
CA THR A 258 20.10 10.41 -10.87
C THR A 258 19.13 10.62 -12.04
N TRP A 259 18.32 9.62 -12.37
CA TRP A 259 17.31 9.69 -13.44
C TRP A 259 15.89 9.68 -12.88
N TYR A 260 15.73 9.51 -11.56
CA TYR A 260 14.44 9.50 -10.90
C TYR A 260 14.06 10.90 -10.43
N ARG A 261 12.76 11.19 -10.51
CA ARG A 261 12.19 12.47 -10.10
C ARG A 261 12.52 12.75 -8.64
N ASP A 262 13.11 13.91 -8.37
CA ASP A 262 13.39 14.36 -7.00
C ASP A 262 12.07 14.71 -6.30
N PHE A 263 11.83 14.07 -5.16
CA PHE A 263 10.64 14.28 -4.36
C PHE A 263 10.64 15.64 -3.63
N HIS A 264 11.82 16.16 -3.28
CA HIS A 264 11.98 17.32 -2.41
C HIS A 264 12.05 18.65 -3.16
N THR A 265 12.24 18.60 -4.47
CA THR A 265 12.28 19.80 -5.33
C THR A 265 10.93 20.03 -5.99
N PHE A 266 10.35 21.22 -5.77
CA PHE A 266 9.10 21.64 -6.39
C PHE A 266 9.22 23.05 -6.98
N GLU A 267 8.43 23.30 -8.02
CA GLU A 267 8.28 24.60 -8.67
C GLU A 267 7.27 25.41 -7.85
N TYR A 268 7.66 26.58 -7.36
CA TYR A 268 6.91 27.30 -6.31
C TYR A 268 5.52 27.76 -6.75
N GLU A 269 5.31 28.11 -8.02
CA GLU A 269 4.03 28.64 -8.49
C GLU A 269 2.99 27.53 -8.69
N SER A 270 3.42 26.36 -9.16
CA SER A 270 2.55 25.23 -9.48
C SER A 270 2.54 24.13 -8.40
N GLY A 271 3.55 24.06 -7.54
CA GLY A 271 3.78 22.96 -6.61
C GLY A 271 4.14 21.63 -7.29
N ILE A 272 4.37 21.63 -8.61
CA ILE A 272 4.76 20.44 -9.39
C ILE A 272 6.25 20.17 -9.16
N ARG A 273 6.67 18.90 -9.26
CA ARG A 273 8.08 18.49 -9.08
C ARG A 273 8.80 18.39 -10.43
N PRO A 274 9.59 19.40 -10.86
CA PRO A 274 10.17 19.44 -12.20
C PRO A 274 11.49 18.69 -12.34
N SER A 275 12.19 18.45 -11.22
CA SER A 275 13.56 17.92 -11.24
C SER A 275 13.56 16.41 -11.43
N ARG A 276 14.39 15.94 -12.36
CA ARG A 276 14.80 14.54 -12.55
C ARG A 276 16.27 14.39 -12.24
#